data_AF-A0A831VKA1-F1
#
_entry.id   AF-A0A831VKA1-F1
#
_cell.length_a   1.000
_cell.length_b   1.000
_cell.length_c   1.000
_cell.angle_alpha   90.00
_cell.angle_beta   90.00
_cell.angle_gamma   90.00
#
_symmetry.space_group_name_H-M   'P 1'
#
loop_
_entity.id
_entity.type
_entity.pdbx_description
1 polymer ?
#
loop_
_entity_poly.entity_id
_entity_poly.type
_entity_poly.pdbx_seq_one_letter_code
_entity_poly.pdbx_strand_id
1 'polypeptide(L)' 'MTKAPKIPEPTIERLAIYARPLEELVKAKIEVISSEKLAQMCDVNPAQVRKDLAFFGEFGVRGVGYNVEDL' A
#
# COMPACT_ATOMS: atom_id res chain seq x y z
N MET A 1 21.11 -2.66 18.06
CA MET A 1 20.27 -1.89 17.11
C MET A 1 19.94 -2.82 15.96
N THR A 2 18.73 -3.37 15.93
CA THR A 2 18.30 -4.29 14.88
C THR A 2 18.18 -3.52 13.57
N LYS A 3 19.01 -3.88 12.59
CA LYS A 3 19.02 -3.29 11.26
C LYS A 3 17.63 -3.50 10.66
N ALA A 4 16.93 -2.41 10.30
CA ALA A 4 15.68 -2.53 9.55
C ALA A 4 15.94 -3.41 8.32
N PRO A 5 15.07 -4.40 8.03
CA PRO A 5 15.27 -5.29 6.90
C PRO A 5 15.39 -4.44 5.62
N LYS A 6 16.40 -4.73 4.80
CA LYS A 6 16.57 -4.05 3.51
C LYS A 6 15.30 -4.29 2.70
N ILE A 7 14.62 -3.21 2.31
CA ILE A 7 13.41 -3.28 1.50
C ILE A 7 13.78 -3.92 0.16
N PRO A 8 13.07 -4.99 -0.28
CA PRO A 8 13.36 -5.63 -1.55
C PRO A 8 13.19 -4.67 -2.73
N GLU A 9 14.08 -4.72 -3.71
CA GLU A 9 13.98 -3.92 -4.94
C GLU A 9 12.62 -4.10 -5.66
N PRO A 10 12.06 -5.32 -5.79
CA PRO A 10 10.73 -5.49 -6.39
C PRO A 10 9.60 -4.81 -5.59
N THR A 11 9.77 -4.62 -4.28
CA THR A 11 8.81 -3.87 -3.47
C THR A 11 8.87 -2.39 -3.84
N ILE A 12 10.07 -1.82 -3.98
CA ILE A 12 10.25 -0.42 -4.39
C ILE A 12 9.62 -0.18 -5.78
N GLU A 13 9.83 -1.09 -6.73
CA GLU A 13 9.22 -1.01 -8.06
C GLU A 13 7.68 -1.00 -8.00
N ARG A 14 7.08 -1.84 -7.15
CA ARG A 14 5.62 -1.88 -6.97
C ARG A 14 5.05 -0.63 -6.28
N LEU A 15 5.81 0.04 -5.41
CA LEU A 15 5.36 1.31 -4.81
C LEU A 15 5.14 2.38 -5.89
N ALA A 16 5.98 2.40 -6.93
CA ALA A 16 5.77 3.31 -8.06
C ALA A 16 4.45 3.00 -8.81
N ILE A 17 4.00 1.76 -8.80
CA ILE A 17 2.70 1.34 -9.37
C ILE A 17 1.54 1.84 -8.48
N TYR A 18 1.71 1.84 -7.15
CA TYR A 18 0.68 2.30 -6.21
C TYR A 18 0.48 3.83 -6.23
N ALA A 19 1.54 4.59 -6.54
CA ALA A 19 1.53 6.05 -6.45
C ALA A 19 0.39 6.73 -7.23
N ARG A 20 0.19 6.36 -8.50
CA ARG A 20 -0.86 6.99 -9.33
C ARG A 20 -2.29 6.72 -8.82
N PRO A 21 -2.70 5.47 -8.58
CA PRO A 21 -3.98 5.16 -7.95
C PRO A 21 -4.19 5.87 -6.62
N LEU A 22 -3.17 5.95 -5.76
CA LEU A 22 -3.27 6.64 -4.47
C LEU A 22 -3.51 8.15 -4.65
N GLU A 23 -2.79 8.82 -5.55
CA GLU A 23 -3.05 10.23 -5.87
C GLU A 23 -4.47 10.47 -6.38
N GLU A 24 -5.02 9.56 -7.19
CA GLU A 24 -6.40 9.63 -7.67
C GLU A 24 -7.41 9.48 -6.52
N LEU A 25 -7.15 8.58 -5.59
CA LEU A 25 -7.99 8.37 -4.41
C LEU A 25 -7.99 9.59 -3.47
N VAL A 26 -6.83 10.21 -3.25
CA VAL A 26 -6.71 11.48 -2.51
C VAL A 26 -7.54 12.58 -3.19
N LYS A 27 -7.41 12.75 -4.51
CA LYS A 27 -8.18 13.74 -5.28
C LYS A 27 -9.69 13.47 -5.22
N ALA A 28 -10.08 12.20 -5.20
CA ALA A 28 -11.46 11.77 -5.05
C ALA A 28 -11.99 11.85 -3.60
N LYS A 29 -11.16 12.26 -2.63
CA LYS A 29 -11.48 12.33 -1.20
C LYS A 29 -11.93 10.97 -0.63
N ILE A 30 -11.33 9.89 -1.11
CA ILE A 30 -11.53 8.57 -0.51
C ILE A 30 -10.65 8.50 0.73
N GLU A 31 -11.25 8.30 1.89
CA GLU A 31 -10.50 8.25 3.16
C GLU A 31 -9.84 6.89 3.38
N VAL A 32 -10.52 5.79 3.04
CA VAL A 32 -10.05 4.42 3.33
C VAL A 32 -10.14 3.53 2.10
N ILE A 33 -9.09 2.74 1.85
CA ILE A 33 -9.06 1.72 0.80
C ILE A 33 -8.66 0.35 1.35
N SER A 34 -9.32 -0.71 0.89
CA SER A 34 -8.94 -2.08 1.23
C SER A 34 -7.75 -2.57 0.40
N SER A 35 -6.97 -3.54 0.92
CA SER A 35 -5.91 -4.18 0.14
C SER A 35 -6.43 -4.83 -1.14
N GLU A 36 -7.67 -5.30 -1.14
CA GLU A 36 -8.28 -5.93 -2.32
C GLU A 36 -8.56 -4.91 -3.41
N LYS A 37 -9.10 -3.74 -3.04
CA LYS A 37 -9.41 -2.68 -4.01
C LYS A 37 -8.15 -2.06 -4.59
N LEU A 38 -7.16 -1.77 -3.75
CA LEU A 38 -5.87 -1.24 -4.20
C LEU A 38 -5.16 -2.24 -5.13
N ALA A 39 -5.18 -3.53 -4.76
CA ALA A 39 -4.63 -4.58 -5.60
C ALA A 39 -5.30 -4.67 -6.98
N GLN A 40 -6.63 -4.54 -7.03
CA GLN A 40 -7.37 -4.52 -8.30
C GLN A 40 -6.99 -3.32 -9.17
N MET A 41 -6.81 -2.14 -8.59
CA MET A 41 -6.42 -0.93 -9.33
C MET A 41 -4.99 -1.00 -9.88
N CYS A 42 -4.12 -1.75 -9.19
CA CYS A 42 -2.70 -1.85 -9.53
C CYS A 42 -2.32 -3.15 -10.25
N ASP A 43 -3.28 -4.02 -10.55
CA ASP A 43 -3.08 -5.37 -11.11
C ASP A 43 -2.04 -6.20 -10.34
N VAL A 44 -2.19 -6.27 -9.02
CA VAL A 44 -1.34 -7.07 -8.12
C VAL A 44 -2.17 -7.97 -7.21
N ASN A 45 -1.50 -8.83 -6.42
CA ASN A 45 -2.17 -9.66 -5.42
C ASN A 45 -2.43 -8.86 -4.13
N PRO A 46 -3.63 -8.95 -3.49
CA PRO A 46 -3.90 -8.29 -2.20
C PRO A 46 -2.93 -8.66 -1.07
N ALA A 47 -2.44 -9.90 -1.03
CA ALA A 47 -1.43 -10.32 -0.07
C ALA A 47 -0.07 -9.64 -0.33
N GLN A 48 0.23 -9.33 -1.59
CA GLN A 48 1.45 -8.63 -1.97
C GLN A 48 1.39 -7.17 -1.53
N VAL A 49 0.26 -6.49 -1.71
CA VAL A 49 0.03 -5.12 -1.17
C VAL A 49 0.28 -5.08 0.33
N ARG A 50 -0.34 -5.99 1.09
CA ARG A 50 -0.15 -6.07 2.55
C ARG A 50 1.31 -6.26 2.94
N LYS A 51 2.02 -7.13 2.22
CA LYS A 51 3.44 -7.41 2.47
C LYS A 51 4.33 -6.22 2.13
N ASP A 52 4.05 -5.53 1.04
CA ASP A 52 4.84 -4.38 0.60
C ASP A 52 4.72 -3.21 1.58
N LEU A 53 3.50 -2.88 1.99
CA LEU A 53 3.26 -1.82 2.97
C LEU A 53 3.85 -2.17 4.35
N ALA A 54 3.80 -3.44 4.76
CA ALA A 54 4.37 -3.89 6.03
C ALA A 54 5.89 -3.69 6.17
N PHE A 55 6.64 -3.50 5.06
CA PHE A 55 8.07 -3.15 5.15
C PHE A 55 8.31 -1.73 5.69
N PHE A 56 7.32 -0.85 5.63
CA PHE A 56 7.44 0.57 6.00
C PHE A 56 6.83 0.87 7.37
N GLY A 57 6.15 -0.09 8.00
CA GLY A 57 5.47 0.08 9.28
C GLY A 57 4.12 -0.60 9.34
N GLU A 58 3.37 -0.30 10.40
CA GLU A 58 1.99 -0.75 10.55
C GLU A 58 1.07 0.22 9.83
N PHE A 59 0.69 -0.14 8.60
CA PHE A 59 -0.31 0.59 7.85
C PHE A 59 -1.67 -0.12 7.92
N GLY A 60 -2.71 0.67 8.18
CA GLY A 60 -4.09 0.22 8.14
C GLY A 60 -4.51 -0.69 9.29
N VAL A 61 -5.77 -1.11 9.25
CA VAL A 61 -6.39 -1.98 10.26
C VAL A 61 -7.04 -3.17 9.57
N ARG A 62 -6.80 -4.38 10.08
CA ARG A 62 -7.37 -5.62 9.52
C ARG A 62 -8.90 -5.52 9.51
N GLY A 63 -9.50 -5.72 8.34
CA GLY A 63 -10.95 -5.64 8.14
C GLY A 63 -11.49 -4.23 7.90
N VAL A 64 -10.66 -3.19 8.05
CA VAL A 64 -11.01 -1.80 7.76
C VAL A 64 -10.34 -1.33 6.46
N GLY A 65 -9.02 -1.53 6.34
CA GLY A 65 -8.23 -1.05 5.21
C GLY A 65 -7.17 -0.04 5.64
N TYR A 66 -6.71 0.76 4.70
CA TYR A 66 -5.67 1.75 4.86
C TYR A 66 -6.25 3.14 4.70
N ASN A 67 -5.85 4.07 5.56
CA ASN A 67 -6.09 5.48 5.33
C ASN A 67 -5.30 5.92 4.09
N VAL A 68 -5.99 6.47 3.10
CA VAL A 68 -5.41 6.87 1.82
C VAL A 68 -4.42 8.03 1.98
N GLU A 69 -4.63 8.93 2.94
CA GLU A 69 -3.69 10.05 3.18
C GLU A 69 -2.39 9.61 3.86
N ASP A 70 -2.42 8.44 4.53
CA ASP A 70 -1.25 7.86 5.20
C ASP A 70 -0.43 6.94 4.27
N LEU A 71 -0.95 6.64 3.06
CA LEU A 71 -0.31 5.80 2.03
C LEU A 71 0.38 6.61 0.94
#